data_AF-S6UU08-F1
#
_entry.id   AF-S6UU08-F1
#
_cell.length_a   1.000
_cell.length_b   1.000
_cell.length_c   1.000
_cell.angle_alpha   90.00
_cell.angle_beta   90.00
_cell.angle_gamma   90.00
#
_symmetry.space_group_name_H-M   'P 1'
#
loop_
_entity.id
_entity.type
_entity.pdbx_description
1 polymer ?
#
loop_
_entity_poly.entity_id
_entity_poly.type
_entity_poly.pdbx_seq_one_letter_code
_entity_poly.pdbx_strand_id
1 'polypeptide(L)' 'GSKTALVDGLKILQQLDTRSALQTYRGPQLHLFAGLDAFVPAEAAGDLLALLPDVEVGLIEQASHAFLLENPH' A
#
# COMPACT_ATOMS: atom_id res chain seq x y z
N GLY A 1 19.59 -9.88 -10.83
CA GLY A 1 20.05 -8.54 -10.42
C GLY A 1 21.26 -8.64 -9.54
N SER A 2 22.15 -7.64 -9.53
CA SER A 2 23.29 -7.60 -8.59
C SER A 2 22.80 -7.53 -7.15
N LYS A 3 23.50 -8.17 -6.21
CA LYS A 3 23.17 -8.12 -4.76
C LYS A 3 23.05 -6.69 -4.24
N THR A 4 23.88 -5.78 -4.75
CA THR A 4 23.84 -4.36 -4.40
C THR A 4 22.52 -3.71 -4.79
N ALA A 5 22.00 -3.99 -5.99
CA ALA A 5 20.74 -3.41 -6.45
C ALA A 5 19.54 -3.85 -5.58
N LEU A 6 19.55 -5.09 -5.08
CA LEU A 6 18.52 -5.56 -4.15
C LEU A 6 18.56 -4.80 -2.83
N VAL A 7 19.76 -4.67 -2.24
CA VAL A 7 19.95 -3.97 -0.96
C VAL A 7 19.56 -2.50 -1.09
N ASP A 8 19.93 -1.85 -2.19
CA ASP A 8 19.58 -0.46 -2.42
C ASP A 8 18.07 -0.27 -2.66
N GLY A 9 17.41 -1.21 -3.32
CA GLY A 9 15.94 -1.23 -3.43
C GLY A 9 15.24 -1.28 -2.06
N LEU A 10 15.72 -2.13 -1.14
CA LEU A 10 15.17 -2.20 0.23
C LEU A 10 15.38 -0.89 1.00
N LYS A 11 16.51 -0.21 0.81
CA LYS A 11 16.75 1.12 1.43
C LYS A 11 15.76 2.16 0.91
N ILE A 12 15.42 2.12 -0.37
CA ILE A 12 14.42 3.02 -0.95
C ILE A 12 13.06 2.75 -0.29
N LEU A 13 12.63 1.48 -0.21
CA LEU A 13 11.37 1.13 0.44
C LEU A 13 11.31 1.60 1.91
N GLN A 14 12.43 1.52 2.63
CA GLN A 14 12.52 1.99 4.02
C GLN A 14 12.39 3.52 4.15
N GLN A 15 12.90 4.29 3.18
CA GLN A 15 12.95 5.76 3.24
C GLN A 15 11.73 6.43 2.59
N LEU A 16 10.99 5.69 1.77
CA LEU A 16 9.90 6.24 0.98
C LEU A 16 8.72 6.62 1.88
N ASP A 17 8.46 7.92 1.99
CA ASP A 17 7.29 8.47 2.66
C ASP A 17 6.47 9.31 1.66
N THR A 18 5.39 8.73 1.15
CA THR A 18 4.51 9.38 0.17
C THR A 18 3.32 10.09 0.78
N ARG A 19 3.16 10.11 2.11
CA ARG A 19 1.98 10.65 2.79
C ARG A 19 1.68 12.09 2.39
N SER A 20 2.71 12.94 2.36
CA SER A 20 2.56 14.34 1.90
C SER A 20 2.18 14.44 0.43
N ALA A 21 2.73 13.58 -0.43
CA ALA A 21 2.41 13.61 -1.86
C ALA A 21 0.94 13.23 -2.10
N LEU A 22 0.44 12.21 -1.41
CA LEU A 22 -0.96 11.76 -1.50
C LEU A 22 -1.95 12.87 -1.09
N GLN A 23 -1.63 13.66 -0.07
CA GLN A 23 -2.46 14.80 0.34
C GLN A 23 -2.52 15.93 -0.70
N THR A 24 -1.51 16.05 -1.56
CA THR A 24 -1.45 17.07 -2.61
C THR A 24 -2.03 16.63 -3.93
N TYR A 25 -2.20 15.31 -4.13
CA TYR A 25 -2.85 14.77 -5.31
C TYR A 25 -4.36 15.09 -5.28
N ARG A 26 -4.93 15.44 -6.43
CA ARG A 26 -6.32 15.91 -6.58
C ARG A 26 -7.17 15.02 -7.51
N GLY A 27 -6.60 13.96 -8.05
CA GLY A 27 -7.34 13.00 -8.87
C GLY A 27 -8.10 11.98 -8.01
N PRO A 28 -8.99 11.18 -8.63
CA PRO A 28 -9.63 10.04 -7.97
C PRO A 28 -8.58 9.06 -7.45
N GLN A 29 -8.80 8.51 -6.25
CA GLN A 29 -7.90 7.57 -5.61
C GLN A 29 -8.70 6.39 -5.04
N LEU A 30 -8.28 5.19 -5.41
CA LEU A 30 -8.73 3.93 -4.83
C LEU A 30 -7.52 3.23 -4.21
N HIS A 31 -7.61 2.92 -2.92
CA HIS A 31 -6.57 2.20 -2.19
C HIS A 31 -7.12 0.87 -1.68
N LEU A 32 -6.55 -0.24 -2.15
CA LEU A 32 -6.95 -1.58 -1.77
C LEU A 32 -5.90 -2.21 -0.87
N PHE A 33 -6.34 -2.75 0.26
CA PHE A 33 -5.52 -3.46 1.24
C PHE A 33 -5.96 -4.92 1.34
N ALA A 34 -5.04 -5.78 1.76
CA ALA A 34 -5.26 -7.20 1.96
C ALA A 34 -5.19 -7.54 3.46
N GLY A 35 -6.20 -8.21 3.98
CA GLY A 35 -6.35 -8.48 5.42
C GLY A 35 -5.28 -9.42 6.00
N LEU A 36 -4.65 -10.24 5.16
CA LEU A 36 -3.61 -11.19 5.54
C LEU A 36 -2.23 -10.79 5.00
N ASP A 37 -2.06 -9.53 4.58
CA ASP A 37 -0.79 -9.02 4.06
C ASP A 37 0.28 -8.93 5.16
N ALA A 38 1.42 -9.60 4.92
CA ALA A 38 2.53 -9.66 5.86
C ALA A 38 3.48 -8.44 5.80
N PHE A 39 3.37 -7.62 4.76
CA PHE A 39 4.22 -6.45 4.53
C PHE A 39 3.49 -5.14 4.79
N VAL A 40 2.19 -5.08 4.47
CA VAL A 40 1.34 -3.90 4.67
C VAL A 40 0.22 -4.26 5.64
N PRO A 41 0.24 -3.78 6.89
CA PRO A 41 -0.80 -4.08 7.86
C PRO A 41 -2.18 -3.59 7.41
N ALA A 42 -3.23 -4.35 7.73
CA ALA A 42 -4.61 -3.97 7.39
C ALA A 42 -5.03 -2.64 8.06
N GLU A 43 -4.46 -2.32 9.22
CA GLU A 43 -4.68 -1.08 9.97
C GLU A 43 -4.25 0.16 9.17
N ALA A 44 -3.31 0.01 8.23
CA ALA A 44 -2.88 1.10 7.36
C ALA A 44 -4.02 1.64 6.48
N ALA A 45 -5.06 0.84 6.21
CA ALA A 45 -6.27 1.30 5.55
C ALA A 45 -7.00 2.38 6.37
N GLY A 46 -7.11 2.16 7.68
CA GLY A 46 -7.71 3.11 8.62
C GLY A 46 -6.85 4.36 8.80
N ASP A 47 -5.52 4.17 8.93
CA ASP A 47 -4.58 5.29 9.01
C ASP A 47 -4.62 6.16 7.75
N LEU A 48 -4.79 5.54 6.57
CA LEU A 48 -4.91 6.25 5.31
C LEU A 48 -6.23 7.03 5.23
N LEU A 49 -7.36 6.46 5.65
CA LEU A 49 -8.64 7.19 5.72
C LEU A 49 -8.57 8.38 6.68
N ALA A 50 -7.87 8.24 7.80
CA ALA A 50 -7.64 9.36 8.73
C ALA A 50 -6.78 10.46 8.09
N LEU A 51 -5.80 10.08 7.26
CA LEU A 51 -4.93 11.00 6.54
C LEU A 51 -5.62 11.68 5.35
N LEU A 52 -6.48 10.94 4.65
CA LEU A 52 -7.16 11.32 3.41
C LEU A 52 -8.66 10.93 3.53
N PRO A 53 -9.50 11.78 4.12
CA PRO A 53 -10.90 11.42 4.37
C PRO A 53 -11.77 11.30 3.10
N ASP A 54 -11.29 11.79 1.96
CA ASP A 54 -12.05 11.94 0.71
C ASP A 54 -11.58 10.96 -0.39
N VAL A 55 -11.03 9.81 0.00
CA VAL A 55 -10.61 8.75 -0.94
C VAL A 55 -11.36 7.45 -0.68
N GLU A 56 -11.42 6.60 -1.70
CA GLU A 56 -12.00 5.27 -1.58
C GLU A 56 -10.95 4.29 -1.05
N VAL A 57 -11.29 3.58 0.04
CA VAL A 57 -10.43 2.57 0.64
C VAL A 57 -11.20 1.27 0.81
N GLY A 58 -10.64 0.17 0.30
CA GLY A 58 -11.19 -1.18 0.43
C GLY A 58 -10.23 -2.12 1.13
N LEU A 59 -10.77 -3.05 1.91
CA LEU A 59 -10.03 -4.13 2.56
C LEU A 59 -10.57 -5.48 2.08
N ILE A 60 -9.70 -6.31 1.51
CA ILE A 60 -10.02 -7.69 1.12
C ILE A 60 -9.59 -8.61 2.26
N GLU A 61 -10.55 -9.01 3.10
CA GLU A 61 -10.27 -9.67 4.38
C GLU A 61 -9.47 -10.99 4.27
N GLN A 62 -9.71 -11.77 3.21
CA GLN A 62 -9.14 -13.11 3.03
C GLN A 62 -8.16 -13.17 1.86
N ALA A 63 -7.27 -12.19 1.77
CA ALA A 63 -6.21 -12.18 0.76
C ALA A 63 -4.88 -11.70 1.35
N SER A 64 -3.77 -12.11 0.74
CA SER A 64 -2.42 -11.69 1.12
C SER A 64 -1.88 -10.60 0.17
N HIS A 65 -0.61 -10.24 0.31
CA HIS A 65 0.03 -9.14 -0.42
C HIS A 65 -0.14 -9.23 -1.94
N ALA A 66 -0.13 -10.46 -2.48
CA ALA A 66 -0.25 -10.72 -3.91
C ALA A 66 -1.70 -11.05 -4.32
N PHE A 67 -2.71 -10.46 -3.68
CA PHE A 67 -4.12 -10.81 -3.87
C PHE A 67 -4.60 -10.78 -5.33
N LEU A 68 -4.06 -9.89 -6.17
CA LEU A 68 -4.36 -9.83 -7.60
C LEU A 68 -3.97 -11.11 -8.36
N LEU A 69 -2.98 -11.85 -7.87
CA LEU A 69 -2.53 -13.13 -8.42
C LEU A 69 -3.22 -14.33 -7.74
N GLU A 70 -3.56 -14.19 -6.46
CA GLU A 70 -4.22 -15.24 -5.67
C GLU A 70 -5.68 -15.44 -6.10
N ASN A 71 -6.35 -14.35 -6.48
CA ASN A 71 -7.71 -14.37 -6.96
C ASN A 71 -7.89 -13.31 -8.07
N PRO A 72 -7.44 -13.60 -9.30
CA PRO A 72 -7.72 -12.75 -10.44
C PRO A 72 -9.24 -12.78 -10.68
N HIS A 73 -9.89 -11.64 -10.44
CA HIS A 73 -11.33 -11.47 -10.64
C HIS A 73 -11.79 -11.82 -12.06
#